data_AF-A0A3E4QJB4-F1
#
_entry.id   AF-A0A3E4QJB4-F1
#
_cell.length_a   1.000
_cell.length_b   1.000
_cell.length_c   1.000
_cell.angle_alpha   90.00
_cell.angle_beta   90.00
_cell.angle_gamma   90.00
#
_symmetry.space_group_name_H-M   'P 1'
#
loop_
_entity.id
_entity.type
_entity.pdbx_description
1 polymer ?
#
loop_
_entity_poly.entity_id
_entity_poly.type
_entity_poly.pdbx_seq_one_letter_code
_entity_poly.pdbx_strand_id
1 'polypeptide(L)'
;MISRDSIEAAYCFLHQKYRVYEFSTSETQRDDIEFAIASYVDGMNKALYLELAKDRKEFLLNHVSFAKDMEEAIKALEAKL
;
A
#
# COMPACT_ATOMS: atom_id res chain seq x y z
N MET A 1 4.29 -6.01 17.36
CA MET A 1 3.86 -4.67 17.82
C MET A 1 3.98 -3.71 16.64
N ILE A 2 3.00 -2.84 16.44
CA ILE A 2 3.07 -1.80 15.42
C ILE A 2 3.93 -0.66 15.99
N SER A 3 5.00 -0.28 15.30
CA SER A 3 5.86 0.84 15.70
C SER A 3 5.57 2.07 14.86
N ARG A 4 5.86 3.26 15.40
CA ARG A 4 5.76 4.54 14.66
C ARG A 4 6.56 4.48 13.35
N ASP A 5 7.80 4.00 13.42
CA ASP A 5 8.68 3.84 12.25
C ASP A 5 8.04 2.95 11.16
N SER A 6 7.31 1.89 11.56
CA SER A 6 6.63 1.02 10.59
C SER A 6 5.45 1.70 9.91
N ILE A 7 4.74 2.60 10.62
CA ILE A 7 3.64 3.40 10.08
C ILE A 7 4.21 4.45 9.11
N GLU A 8 5.26 5.17 9.53
CA GLU A 8 5.92 6.21 8.72
C GLU A 8 6.56 5.62 7.46
N ALA A 9 7.24 4.48 7.57
CA ALA A 9 7.84 3.79 6.43
C ALA A 9 6.76 3.31 5.45
N ALA A 10 5.67 2.71 5.94
CA ALA A 10 4.54 2.30 5.09
C ALA A 10 3.89 3.49 4.42
N TYR A 11 3.61 4.57 5.16
CA TYR A 11 3.01 5.78 4.62
C TYR A 11 3.87 6.38 3.50
N CYS A 12 5.16 6.61 3.76
CA CYS A 12 6.07 7.19 2.78
C CYS A 12 6.15 6.33 1.51
N PHE A 13 6.32 5.01 1.67
CA PHE A 13 6.47 4.10 0.54
C PHE A 13 5.19 4.01 -0.30
N LEU A 14 4.04 3.79 0.33
CA LEU A 14 2.75 3.69 -0.37
C LEU A 14 2.39 5.02 -1.04
N HIS A 15 2.55 6.15 -0.36
CA HIS A 15 2.24 7.46 -0.92
C HIS A 15 3.15 7.79 -2.13
N GLN A 16 4.46 7.50 -2.04
CA GLN A 16 5.39 7.70 -3.16
C GLN A 16 5.00 6.84 -4.36
N LYS A 17 4.73 5.56 -4.17
CA LYS A 17 4.36 4.63 -5.25
C LYS A 17 3.01 4.96 -5.86
N TYR A 18 2.02 5.32 -5.05
CA TYR A 18 0.69 5.70 -5.53
C TYR A 18 0.73 6.95 -6.40
N ARG A 19 1.50 7.97 -6.00
CA ARG A 19 1.71 9.18 -6.83
C ARG A 19 2.20 8.82 -8.23
N VAL A 20 3.17 7.91 -8.35
CA VAL A 20 3.65 7.49 -9.67
C VAL A 20 2.58 6.69 -10.42
N TYR A 21 1.88 5.78 -9.73
CA TYR A 21 0.81 4.97 -10.31
C TYR A 21 -0.34 5.83 -10.87
N GLU A 22 -0.83 6.80 -10.09
CA GLU A 22 -1.96 7.67 -10.39
C GLU A 22 -1.72 8.51 -11.67
N PHE A 23 -0.49 8.99 -11.87
CA PHE A 23 -0.13 9.84 -13.00
C PHE A 23 0.57 9.08 -14.14
N SER A 24 0.74 7.77 -14.05
CA SER A 24 1.40 6.99 -15.09
C SER A 24 0.47 6.74 -16.28
N THR A 25 0.99 6.96 -17.49
CA THR A 25 0.34 6.55 -18.75
C THR A 25 0.85 5.21 -19.27
N SER A 26 1.77 4.55 -18.57
CA SER A 26 2.38 3.28 -18.97
C SER A 26 1.79 2.14 -18.15
N GLU A 27 1.07 1.24 -18.81
CA GLU A 27 0.51 0.04 -18.16
C GLU A 27 1.60 -0.80 -17.51
N THR A 28 2.72 -1.02 -18.19
CA THR A 28 3.87 -1.75 -17.63
C THR A 28 4.41 -1.11 -16.36
N GLN A 29 4.49 0.23 -16.30
CA GLN A 29 4.94 0.90 -15.08
C GLN A 29 3.94 0.74 -13.93
N ARG A 30 2.64 0.72 -14.24
CA ARG A 30 1.60 0.48 -13.25
C ARG A 30 1.68 -0.94 -12.70
N ASP A 31 1.86 -1.93 -13.57
CA ASP A 31 2.04 -3.34 -13.18
C ASP A 31 3.32 -3.53 -12.33
N ASP A 32 4.43 -2.88 -12.70
CA ASP A 32 5.67 -2.91 -11.92
C ASP A 32 5.47 -2.31 -10.51
N ILE A 33 4.64 -1.28 -10.38
CA ILE A 33 4.30 -0.68 -9.09
C ILE A 33 3.42 -1.64 -8.28
N GLU A 34 2.41 -2.25 -8.88
CA GLU A 34 1.57 -3.24 -8.20
C GLU A 34 2.41 -4.41 -7.68
N PHE A 35 3.34 -4.92 -8.49
CA PHE A 35 4.28 -5.95 -8.07
C PHE A 35 5.18 -5.49 -6.92
N ALA A 36 5.69 -4.26 -6.97
CA ALA A 36 6.50 -3.69 -5.89
C ALA A 36 5.71 -3.54 -4.58
N ILE A 37 4.42 -3.17 -4.65
CA ILE A 37 3.55 -3.11 -3.47
C ILE A 37 3.29 -4.52 -2.93
N ALA A 38 2.98 -5.49 -3.79
CA ALA A 38 2.78 -6.88 -3.38
C ALA A 38 4.01 -7.45 -2.64
N SER A 39 5.21 -7.21 -3.17
CA SER A 39 6.46 -7.61 -2.51
C SER A 39 6.71 -6.88 -1.19
N TYR A 40 6.34 -5.61 -1.09
CA TYR A 40 6.45 -4.85 0.16
C TYR A 40 5.50 -5.38 1.24
N VAL A 41 4.27 -5.73 0.87
CA VAL A 41 3.27 -6.31 1.78
C VAL A 41 3.77 -7.61 2.44
N ASP A 42 4.50 -8.44 1.70
CA ASP A 42 5.10 -9.67 2.24
C ASP A 42 6.16 -9.39 3.33
N GLY A 43 6.88 -8.27 3.22
CA GLY A 43 7.98 -7.89 4.12
C GLY A 43 7.61 -6.89 5.22
N MET A 44 6.44 -6.24 5.13
CA MET A 44 6.04 -5.20 6.08
C MET A 44 5.61 -5.77 7.44
N ASN A 45 5.32 -4.87 8.39
CA ASN A 45 4.80 -5.27 9.69
C ASN A 45 3.43 -5.97 9.54
N LYS A 46 3.39 -7.28 9.82
CA LYS A 46 2.18 -8.10 9.64
C LYS A 46 0.98 -7.59 10.45
N ALA A 47 1.19 -7.08 11.65
CA ALA A 47 0.10 -6.55 12.47
C ALA A 47 -0.49 -5.28 11.84
N LEU A 48 0.37 -4.42 11.28
CA LEU A 48 -0.06 -3.23 10.56
C LEU A 48 -0.82 -3.60 9.28
N TYR A 49 -0.32 -4.57 8.51
CA TYR A 49 -1.01 -5.03 7.30
C TYR A 49 -2.40 -5.59 7.61
N LEU A 50 -2.53 -6.46 8.62
CA LEU A 50 -3.82 -7.01 9.05
C LEU A 50 -4.81 -5.91 9.45
N GLU A 51 -4.33 -4.88 10.15
CA GLU A 51 -5.14 -3.74 10.55
C GLU A 51 -5.63 -2.91 9.35
N LEU A 52 -4.78 -2.70 8.34
CA LEU A 52 -5.16 -1.99 7.11
C LEU A 52 -6.12 -2.82 6.24
N ALA A 53 -5.87 -4.13 6.15
CA ALA A 53 -6.63 -5.04 5.29
C ALA A 53 -8.07 -5.25 5.76
N LYS A 54 -8.36 -5.13 7.07
CA LYS A 54 -9.72 -5.32 7.64
C LYS A 54 -10.36 -6.62 7.16
N ASP A 55 -9.61 -7.72 7.28
CA ASP A 55 -9.98 -9.08 6.83
C ASP A 55 -10.08 -9.31 5.30
N ARG A 56 -9.81 -8.29 4.47
CA ARG A 56 -9.70 -8.47 3.01
C ARG A 56 -8.41 -9.20 2.66
N LYS A 57 -8.53 -10.43 2.16
CA LYS A 57 -7.38 -11.30 1.81
C LYS A 57 -6.51 -10.75 0.68
N GLU A 58 -7.11 -9.99 -0.24
CA GLU A 58 -6.44 -9.47 -1.44
C GLU A 58 -6.18 -7.96 -1.38
N PHE A 59 -6.22 -7.37 -0.18
CA PHE A 59 -5.98 -5.94 0.00
C PHE A 59 -4.59 -5.55 -0.53
N LEU A 60 -4.53 -4.57 -1.44
CA LEU A 60 -3.30 -4.15 -2.15
C LEU A 60 -2.70 -5.21 -3.10
N LEU A 61 -3.35 -6.36 -3.29
CA LEU A 61 -2.87 -7.47 -4.13
C LEU A 61 -3.76 -7.73 -5.34
N ASN A 62 -4.94 -7.10 -5.41
CA ASN A 62 -5.88 -7.26 -6.52
C ASN A 62 -5.81 -6.06 -7.48
N HIS A 63 -5.46 -6.31 -8.73
CA HIS A 63 -5.33 -5.29 -9.79
C HIS A 63 -6.58 -4.39 -9.93
N VAL A 64 -7.78 -4.97 -9.76
CA VAL A 64 -9.04 -4.24 -9.97
C VAL A 64 -9.33 -3.26 -8.82
N SER A 65 -9.03 -3.65 -7.57
CA SER A 65 -9.25 -2.80 -6.40
C SER A 65 -8.02 -1.99 -5.98
N PHE A 66 -6.87 -2.22 -6.62
CA PHE A 66 -5.57 -1.72 -6.18
C PHE A 66 -5.55 -0.22 -5.88
N ALA A 67 -6.03 0.60 -6.82
CA ALA A 67 -6.02 2.06 -6.65
C ALA A 67 -6.83 2.49 -5.42
N LYS A 68 -8.02 1.90 -5.23
CA LYS A 68 -8.88 2.19 -4.09
C LYS A 68 -8.24 1.71 -2.77
N ASP A 69 -7.64 0.53 -2.79
CA ASP A 69 -6.95 -0.03 -1.62
C ASP A 69 -5.75 0.84 -1.22
N MET A 70 -4.99 1.37 -2.20
CA MET A 70 -3.89 2.31 -1.96
C MET A 70 -4.37 3.60 -1.29
N GLU A 71 -5.44 4.23 -1.79
CA GLU A 71 -6.00 5.43 -1.17
C GLU A 71 -6.49 5.18 0.26
N GLU A 72 -7.17 4.05 0.48
CA GLU A 72 -7.64 3.65 1.81
C GLU A 72 -6.46 3.41 2.76
N ALA A 73 -5.42 2.72 2.32
CA ALA A 73 -4.21 2.47 3.10
C ALA A 73 -3.51 3.77 3.48
N ILE A 74 -3.31 4.67 2.52
CA ILE A 74 -2.64 5.97 2.74
C ILE A 74 -3.42 6.81 3.74
N LYS A 75 -4.74 6.94 3.58
CA LYS A 75 -5.59 7.69 4.52
C LYS A 75 -5.57 7.10 5.92
N ALA A 76 -5.60 5.76 6.03
CA ALA A 76 -5.55 5.08 7.32
C ALA A 76 -4.19 5.25 8.02
N LEU A 77 -3.10 5.27 7.26
CA LEU A 77 -1.75 5.52 7.78
C LEU A 77 -1.56 6.99 8.17
N GLU A 78 -2.03 7.93 7.36
CA GLU A 78 -1.98 9.37 7.64
C GLU A 78 -2.70 9.72 8.94
N ALA A 79 -3.86 9.12 9.20
CA ALA A 79 -4.61 9.32 10.44
C ALA A 79 -3.90 8.79 11.71
N LYS A 80 -2.78 8.09 11.56
CA LYS A 80 -1.99 7.49 12.65
C LYS A 80 -0.62 8.16 12.86
N LEU A 81 -0.26 9.14 12.03
CA LEU A 81 0.98 9.93 12.14
C LEU A 81 0.87 11.03 13.21
#